data_AF-A0A699ZCW1-F1
#
_entry.id   AF-A0A699ZCW1-F1
#
_cell.length_a   1.000
_cell.length_b   1.000
_cell.length_c   1.000
_cell.angle_alpha   90.00
_cell.angle_beta   90.00
_cell.angle_gamma   90.00
#
_symmetry.space_group_name_H-M   'P 1'
#
loop_
_entity.id
_entity.type
_entity.pdbx_description
1 polymer ?
#
loop_
_entity_poly.entity_id
_entity_poly.type
_entity_poly.pdbx_seq_one_letter_code
_entity_poly.pdbx_strand_id
1 'polypeptide(L)' 'MGYRHQGYLRPGGALVMKVYDGSGTAEFMRDMQPYFSKVVRMRVDATRSMSREFYAVGLGRKKP' A
#
# COMPACT_ATOMS: atom_id res chain seq x y z
N MET A 1 -12.66 27.74 -2.05
CA MET A 1 -12.38 26.82 -3.17
C MET A 1 -12.35 25.39 -2.61
N GLY A 2 -13.48 24.69 -2.59
CA GLY A 2 -13.60 23.40 -1.90
C GLY A 2 -12.94 22.27 -2.68
N TYR A 3 -12.02 21.52 -2.06
CA TYR A 3 -11.50 20.30 -2.63
C TYR A 3 -12.63 19.25 -2.71
N ARG A 4 -13.12 18.94 -3.91
CA ARG A 4 -13.92 17.74 -4.15
C ARG A 4 -12.99 16.54 -3.96
N HIS A 5 -13.04 15.91 -2.79
CA HIS A 5 -12.21 14.74 -2.49
C HIS A 5 -12.72 13.52 -3.26
N GLN A 6 -12.02 13.13 -4.33
CA GLN A 6 -12.21 11.85 -5.01
C GLN A 6 -11.50 10.72 -4.23
N GLY A 7 -12.06 10.38 -3.07
CA GLY A 7 -11.60 9.32 -2.18
C GLY A 7 -11.06 9.80 -0.83
N TYR A 8 -10.87 8.85 0.10
CA TYR A 8 -10.48 9.11 1.50
C TYR A 8 -9.00 9.48 1.67
N LEU A 9 -8.14 9.13 0.71
CA LEU A 9 -6.72 9.45 0.75
C LEU A 9 -6.44 10.68 -0.11
N ARG A 10 -5.89 11.74 0.49
CA ARG A 10 -5.46 12.94 -0.25
C ARG A 10 -4.35 12.62 -1.26
N PRO A 11 -4.27 13.33 -2.41
CA PRO A 11 -3.08 13.27 -3.28
C PRO A 11 -1.80 13.53 -2.47
N GLY A 12 -0.74 12.78 -2.76
CA GLY A 12 0.51 12.78 -2.00
C GLY A 12 0.47 11.98 -0.69
N GLY A 13 -0.70 11.47 -0.26
CA GLY A 13 -0.85 10.66 0.94
C GLY A 13 -0.20 9.28 0.84
N ALA A 14 -0.06 8.61 1.99
CA ALA A 14 0.48 7.26 2.10
C ALA A 14 -0.59 6.27 2.60
N LEU A 15 -0.50 5.03 2.13
CA LEU A 15 -1.30 3.89 2.56
C LEU A 15 -0.37 2.80 3.10
N VAL A 16 -0.65 2.29 4.30
CA VAL A 16 0.06 1.18 4.92
C VAL A 16 -0.96 0.10 5.25
N MET A 17 -0.76 -1.11 4.72
CA MET A 17 -1.67 -2.24 4.94
C MET A 17 -0.89 -3.46 5.40
N LYS A 18 -1.38 -4.12 6.45
CA LYS A 18 -0.89 -5.43 6.86
C LYS A 18 -1.52 -6.50 5.97
N VAL A 19 -0.70 -7.34 5.35
CA VAL A 19 -1.10 -8.33 4.34
C VAL A 19 -0.54 -9.69 4.71
N TYR A 20 -1.36 -10.73 4.60
CA TYR A 20 -0.91 -12.12 4.67
C TYR A 20 -0.42 -12.60 3.31
N ASP A 21 0.73 -13.26 3.29
CA ASP A 21 1.39 -13.73 2.08
C ASP A 21 0.69 -14.95 1.50
N GLY A 22 0.28 -14.84 0.24
CA GLY A 22 -0.49 -15.85 -0.49
C GLY A 22 -0.37 -15.65 -2.00
N SER A 23 -1.02 -16.52 -2.77
CA SER A 23 -0.88 -16.58 -4.23
C SER A 23 -1.19 -15.27 -4.96
N GLY A 24 -2.17 -14.48 -4.48
CA GLY A 24 -2.57 -13.22 -5.11
C GLY A 24 -1.75 -11.99 -4.71
N THR A 25 -0.77 -12.13 -3.81
CA THR A 25 -0.10 -10.94 -3.24
C THR A 25 0.83 -10.23 -4.21
N ALA A 26 1.46 -10.95 -5.14
CA ALA A 26 2.29 -10.34 -6.17
C ALA A 26 1.47 -9.49 -7.14
N GLU A 27 0.29 -9.98 -7.54
CA GLU A 27 -0.67 -9.25 -8.38
C GLU A 27 -1.19 -8.02 -7.65
N PHE A 28 -1.64 -8.19 -6.41
CA PHE A 28 -2.06 -7.07 -5.56
C PHE A 28 -1.02 -5.94 -5.47
N MET A 29 0.25 -6.28 -5.29
CA MET A 29 1.33 -5.28 -5.25
C MET A 29 1.54 -4.56 -6.59
N ARG A 30 1.26 -5.21 -7.72
CA ARG A 30 1.30 -4.61 -9.05
C ARG A 30 0.13 -3.66 -9.26
N ASP A 31 -1.06 -4.05 -8.83
CA ASP A 31 -2.29 -3.25 -8.92
C ASP A 31 -2.22 -1.95 -8.11
N MET A 32 -1.33 -1.88 -7.11
CA MET A 32 -1.06 -0.65 -6.37
C MET A 32 -0.22 0.36 -7.17
N GLN A 33 0.65 -0.06 -8.09
CA GLN A 33 1.62 0.81 -8.75
C GLN A 33 1.01 1.95 -9.59
N PRO A 34 -0.13 1.77 -10.27
CA PRO A 34 -0.82 2.86 -10.95
C PRO A 34 -1.18 4.02 -10.01
N TYR A 35 -1.53 3.73 -8.75
CA TYR A 35 -2.07 4.72 -7.82
C TYR A 35 -1.02 5.45 -6.97
N PHE A 36 0.20 4.94 -6.86
CA PHE A 36 1.22 5.48 -5.97
C PHE A 36 2.53 5.78 -6.70
N SER A 37 3.26 6.81 -6.27
CA SER A 37 4.60 7.11 -6.77
C SER A 37 5.61 6.02 -6.42
N LYS A 38 5.42 5.33 -5.30
CA LYS A 38 6.25 4.21 -4.87
C LYS A 38 5.41 3.17 -4.13
N VAL A 39 5.65 1.90 -4.44
CA VAL A 39 5.06 0.76 -3.74
C VAL A 39 6.18 -0.07 -3.13
N VAL A 40 6.06 -0.41 -1.85
CA VAL A 40 7.08 -1.15 -1.08
C VAL A 40 6.44 -2.31 -0.35
N ARG A 41 7.09 -3.47 -0.43
CA ARG A 41 6.85 -4.62 0.44
C ARG A 41 7.84 -4.55 1.60
N MET A 42 7.36 -4.44 2.83
CA MET A 42 8.20 -4.36 4.03
C MET A 42 7.85 -5.47 5.00
N ARG A 43 8.86 -6.18 5.49
CA ARG A 43 8.73 -7.05 6.67
C ARG A 43 9.40 -6.33 7.84
N VAL A 44 8.73 -6.27 8.99
CA VAL A 44 9.29 -5.65 10.20
C VAL A 44 9.78 -6.74 11.13
N ASP A 45 10.89 -6.52 11.83
CA ASP A 45 11.50 -7.50 12.75
C ASP A 45 10.56 -7.91 13.90
N ALA A 46 9.52 -7.13 14.19
CA ALA A 46 8.46 -7.47 15.13
C ALA A 46 7.47 -8.56 14.64
N THR A 47 7.60 -9.04 13.39
CA THR A 47 6.81 -10.17 12.89
C THR A 47 7.34 -11.49 13.46
N ARG A 48 6.52 -12.24 14.21
CA ARG A 48 6.93 -13.58 14.69
C ARG A 48 7.32 -14.44 13.50
N SER A 49 8.39 -15.24 13.63
CA SER A 49 9.00 -16.01 12.53
C SER A 49 8.02 -16.91 11.76
N MET A 50 6.94 -17.36 12.39
CA MET A 50 5.90 -18.20 11.79
C MET A 50 4.78 -17.44 11.05
N SER A 51 4.62 -16.13 11.23
CA SER A 51 3.59 -15.39 10.49
C SER A 51 4.08 -15.10 9.07
N ARG A 52 3.30 -15.52 8.07
CA ARG A 52 3.49 -15.13 6.68
C ARG A 52 2.82 -13.78 6.45
N GLU A 53 3.32 -12.73 7.08
CA GLU A 53 2.76 -11.38 6.95
C GLU A 53 3.82 -10.35 6.53
N PHE A 54 3.37 -9.33 5.81
CA PHE A 54 4.17 -8.17 5.43
C PHE A 54 3.30 -6.91 5.41
N TYR A 55 3.94 -5.74 5.38
CA TYR A 55 3.28 -4.47 5.13
C TYR A 55 3.42 -4.09 3.66
N ALA A 56 2.28 -3.92 2.98
CA ALA A 56 2.19 -3.27 1.69
C ALA A 56 2.09 -1.76 1.90
N VAL A 57 3.04 -1.01 1.35
CA VAL A 57 3.15 0.43 1.56
C VAL A 57 3.07 1.14 0.21
N GLY A 58 2.02 1.94 0.01
CA GLY A 58 1.88 2.87 -1.12
C GLY A 58 2.21 4.28 -0.68
N LEU A 59 3.25 4.89 -1.25
CA LEU A 59 3.69 6.25 -0.93
C LEU A 59 3.36 7.21 -2.08
N GLY A 60 2.83 8.38 -1.73
CA GLY A 60 2.54 9.44 -2.68
C GLY A 60 1.39 9.06 -3.62
N ARG A 61 0.15 9.05 -3.12
CA ARG A 61 -1.03 8.82 -3.96
C ARG A 61 -1.01 9.80 -5.14
N LYS A 62 -1.03 9.29 -6.37
CA LYS A 62 -1.11 10.12 -7.56
C LYS A 62 -2.44 10.89 -7.58
N LYS A 63 -2.45 12.00 -8.30
CA LYS A 63 -3.70 12.71 -8.56
C LYS A 63 -4.61 11.80 -9.41
N PRO A 64 -5.94 11.85 -9.22
CA PRO A 64 -6.87 11.16 -10.10
C PRO A 64 -6.70 11.60 -11.55
#